data_AF-A0A1Q6T457-F1
#
_entry.id   AF-A0A1Q6T457-F1
#
_cell.length_a   1.000
_cell.length_b   1.000
_cell.length_c   1.000
_cell.angle_alpha   90.00
_cell.angle_beta   90.00
_cell.angle_gamma   90.00
#
_symmetry.space_group_name_H-M   'P 1'
#
loop_
_entity.id
_entity.type
_entity.pdbx_description
1 polymer ?
#
loop_
_entity_poly.entity_id
_entity_poly.type
_entity_poly.pdbx_seq_one_letter_code
_entity_poly.pdbx_strand_id
1 'polypeptide(L)'
;MQELLKKYIEIAKLALLQEKAQADSPLKGMNEHEKEFLPAVLEVTETPPSHAARLLSYAIMAIFVIALLWAVFGKIDIIATSVGKLMPAANIKTIQTLTDSEIEEIYVVEGQYVKEGQELIKFNQTEVTANINRIKNEMKALEIAVARLQALLTDNPEANFNYDENIDEYLVKMHKNLLTSQVNEKKAQIEVLNGQIAMALKEKDTIGADLARIERLLPSVEERIEKKRVLVEKNLLARLTFLEQEEELINLQEQRNVQTKKMAQNEENIEFLKKELRQYLAEYDKNIIQELTQNREQLASYKQELIKYEEALKRTIVKAPLAGYVQQLVYHTKGGVVEGAKPIMNIVPEDYMLEADVKILNKDIGFVRAAQEVEIKIDSFPFTKYGTIKGEVRHISGDAIQDEKLGLIYDARLTLHDNKIKADGRLVQLKPGMSITAEIKTGKRRVIEYLLSPVMKYMDESLRER
;
A
#
# COMPACT_ATOMS: atom_id res chain seq x y z
N MET A 1 29.26 66.29 -6.39
CA MET A 1 29.92 65.67 -7.56
C MET A 1 29.84 66.53 -8.83
N GLN A 2 28.68 67.13 -9.15
CA GLN A 2 28.52 67.96 -10.38
C GLN A 2 29.37 69.25 -10.40
N GLU A 3 29.61 69.90 -9.26
CA GLU A 3 30.48 71.09 -9.21
C GLU A 3 31.96 70.78 -9.46
N LEU A 4 32.48 69.68 -8.91
CA LEU A 4 33.85 69.22 -9.17
C LEU A 4 34.05 68.93 -10.66
N LEU A 5 33.06 68.28 -11.29
CA LEU A 5 33.12 67.93 -12.70
C LEU A 5 33.09 69.17 -13.61
N LYS A 6 32.29 70.20 -13.26
CA LYS A 6 32.34 71.51 -13.94
C LYS A 6 33.71 72.18 -13.78
N LYS A 7 34.29 72.13 -12.57
CA LYS A 7 35.59 72.73 -12.27
C LYS A 7 36.72 72.07 -13.07
N TYR A 8 36.73 70.74 -13.18
CA TYR A 8 37.71 70.02 -14.01
C TYR A 8 37.53 70.29 -15.52
N ILE A 9 36.29 70.45 -16.00
CA ILE A 9 36.02 70.84 -17.39
C ILE A 9 36.49 72.27 -17.66
N GLU A 10 36.27 73.19 -16.72
CA GLU A 10 36.74 74.59 -16.81
C GLU A 10 38.28 74.67 -16.84
N ILE A 11 38.94 73.90 -15.98
CA ILE A 11 40.40 73.78 -15.94
C ILE A 11 40.92 73.18 -17.26
N ALA A 12 40.27 72.15 -17.79
CA ALA A 12 40.64 71.58 -19.09
C ALA A 12 40.44 72.58 -20.24
N LYS A 13 39.37 73.38 -20.20
CA LYS A 13 39.11 74.43 -21.19
C LYS A 13 40.13 75.56 -21.12
N LEU A 14 40.51 75.97 -19.91
CA LEU A 14 41.53 76.98 -19.66
C LEU A 14 42.91 76.50 -20.09
N ALA A 15 43.27 75.24 -19.78
CA ALA A 15 44.52 74.64 -20.24
C ALA A 15 44.61 74.57 -21.77
N LEU A 16 43.51 74.21 -22.44
CA LEU A 16 43.44 74.12 -23.89
C LEU A 16 43.45 75.51 -24.56
N LEU A 17 42.90 76.54 -23.91
CA LEU A 17 43.03 77.94 -24.33
C LEU A 17 44.46 78.47 -24.14
N GLN A 18 45.14 78.07 -23.07
CA GLN A 18 46.53 78.44 -22.77
C GLN A 18 47.51 77.80 -23.77
N GLU A 19 47.28 76.53 -24.13
CA GLU A 19 48.01 75.84 -25.20
C GLU A 19 47.81 76.51 -26.58
N LYS A 20 46.60 77.03 -26.84
CA LYS A 20 46.29 77.78 -28.07
C LYS A 20 46.88 79.20 -28.07
N ALA A 21 47.01 79.85 -26.91
CA ALA A 21 47.63 81.17 -26.75
C ALA A 21 49.17 81.11 -26.83
N GLN A 22 49.79 80.00 -26.41
CA GLN A 22 51.22 79.74 -26.60
C GLN A 22 51.59 79.42 -28.07
N ALA A 23 50.61 79.09 -28.92
CA ALA A 23 50.84 78.73 -30.32
C ALA A 23 51.19 79.91 -31.25
N ASP A 24 51.05 81.16 -30.79
CA ASP A 24 51.33 82.43 -31.52
C ASP A 24 52.53 83.22 -30.94
N SER A 25 53.49 82.52 -30.32
CA SER A 25 54.76 83.10 -29.87
C SER A 25 55.69 83.37 -31.09
N PRO A 26 56.45 84.48 -31.17
CA PRO A 26 57.22 84.90 -32.35
C PRO A 26 58.44 84.01 -32.69
N LEU A 27 58.50 82.77 -32.18
CA LEU A 27 59.64 81.85 -32.26
C LEU A 27 59.36 80.60 -33.11
N LYS A 28 58.23 80.56 -33.82
CA LYS A 28 57.73 79.41 -34.62
C LYS A 28 58.47 79.17 -35.95
N GLY A 29 59.71 79.61 -36.06
CA GLY A 29 60.54 79.50 -37.28
C GLY A 29 62.03 79.22 -37.04
N MET A 30 62.46 78.93 -35.81
CA MET A 30 63.88 78.70 -35.48
C MET A 30 64.29 77.23 -35.68
N ASN A 31 65.45 77.01 -36.31
CA ASN A 31 66.05 75.69 -36.51
C ASN A 31 66.61 75.11 -35.19
N GLU A 32 66.79 73.78 -35.09
CA GLU A 32 67.26 73.09 -33.87
C GLU A 32 68.53 73.72 -33.26
N HIS A 33 69.45 74.21 -34.09
CA HIS A 33 70.70 74.84 -33.64
C HIS A 33 70.56 76.27 -33.09
N GLU A 34 69.47 76.98 -33.39
CA GLU A 34 69.22 78.33 -32.84
C GLU A 34 68.57 78.28 -31.45
N LYS A 35 68.05 77.12 -31.05
CA LYS A 35 67.46 76.89 -29.72
C LYS A 35 68.50 76.57 -28.64
N GLU A 36 69.70 76.13 -29.02
CA GLU A 36 70.84 75.86 -28.11
C GLU A 36 71.46 77.14 -27.49
N PHE A 37 71.12 78.33 -27.99
CA PHE A 37 71.68 79.61 -27.51
C PHE A 37 70.71 80.43 -26.64
N LEU A 38 69.55 79.87 -26.25
CA LEU A 38 68.63 80.48 -25.29
C LEU A 38 69.02 80.09 -23.84
N PRO A 39 68.71 80.91 -22.81
CA PRO A 39 69.04 80.58 -21.43
C PRO A 39 68.42 79.22 -21.06
N ALA A 40 69.19 78.34 -20.40
CA ALA A 40 68.83 76.95 -20.07
C ALA A 40 67.46 76.72 -19.37
N VAL A 41 66.81 77.80 -18.91
CA VAL A 41 65.46 77.78 -18.32
C VAL A 41 64.35 77.62 -19.38
N LEU A 42 64.57 78.10 -20.62
CA LEU A 42 63.57 78.07 -21.70
C LEU A 42 63.63 76.80 -22.58
N GLU A 43 64.79 76.14 -22.67
CA GLU A 43 64.95 74.91 -23.48
C GLU A 43 64.26 73.69 -22.85
N VAL A 44 64.22 73.62 -21.52
CA VAL A 44 63.58 72.51 -20.77
C VAL A 44 62.05 72.62 -20.77
N THR A 45 61.49 73.81 -21.01
CA THR A 45 60.03 74.02 -20.96
C THR A 45 59.32 73.90 -22.30
N GLU A 46 60.02 74.01 -23.45
CA GLU A 46 59.39 74.01 -24.79
C GLU A 46 59.96 73.00 -25.79
N THR A 47 60.57 71.88 -25.34
CA THR A 47 60.82 70.73 -26.21
C THR A 47 59.54 69.86 -26.30
N PRO A 48 58.92 69.71 -27.49
CA PRO A 48 57.75 68.85 -27.62
C PRO A 48 58.14 67.38 -27.35
N PRO A 49 57.37 66.62 -26.57
CA PRO A 49 57.71 65.23 -26.24
C PRO A 49 57.76 64.36 -27.50
N SER A 50 58.75 63.47 -27.58
CA SER A 50 59.05 62.65 -28.76
C SER A 50 57.87 61.81 -29.23
N HIS A 51 57.74 61.62 -30.56
CA HIS A 51 56.65 60.85 -31.17
C HIS A 51 56.56 59.41 -30.66
N ALA A 52 57.70 58.80 -30.28
CA ALA A 52 57.76 57.46 -29.69
C ALA A 52 57.10 57.39 -28.30
N ALA A 53 57.32 58.40 -27.45
CA ALA A 53 56.69 58.48 -26.13
C ALA A 53 55.16 58.59 -26.23
N ARG A 54 54.65 59.33 -27.23
CA ARG A 54 53.20 59.41 -27.49
C ARG A 54 52.62 58.06 -27.95
N LEU A 55 53.30 57.35 -28.86
CA LEU A 55 52.82 56.06 -29.36
C LEU A 55 52.78 54.99 -28.25
N LEU A 56 53.79 54.99 -27.38
CA LEU A 56 53.85 54.11 -26.20
C LEU A 56 52.72 54.44 -25.20
N SER A 57 52.44 55.74 -24.98
CA SER A 57 51.31 56.16 -24.14
C SER A 57 49.95 55.74 -24.69
N TYR A 58 49.73 55.84 -26.01
CA TYR A 58 48.50 55.37 -26.65
C TYR A 58 48.37 53.84 -26.62
N ALA A 59 49.45 53.09 -26.76
CA ALA A 59 49.44 51.63 -26.65
C ALA A 59 49.09 51.17 -25.22
N ILE A 60 49.67 51.80 -24.20
CA ILE A 60 49.33 51.54 -22.80
C ILE A 60 47.87 51.91 -22.53
N MET A 61 47.41 53.06 -23.03
CA MET A 61 46.01 53.49 -22.90
C MET A 61 45.05 52.52 -23.60
N ALA A 62 45.39 52.00 -24.78
CA ALA A 62 44.59 51.01 -25.49
C ALA A 62 44.51 49.67 -24.73
N ILE A 63 45.63 49.15 -24.23
CA ILE A 63 45.65 47.93 -23.41
C ILE A 63 44.83 48.13 -22.13
N PHE A 64 44.95 49.29 -21.48
CA PHE A 64 44.18 49.61 -20.30
C PHE A 64 42.68 49.66 -20.59
N VAL A 65 42.27 50.27 -21.71
CA VAL A 65 40.87 50.29 -22.16
C VAL A 65 40.36 48.88 -22.48
N ILE A 66 41.17 48.03 -23.14
CA ILE A 66 40.80 46.63 -23.42
C ILE A 66 40.67 45.83 -22.13
N ALA A 67 41.60 45.96 -21.19
CA ALA A 67 41.52 45.30 -19.89
C ALA A 67 40.32 45.78 -19.07
N LEU A 68 39.98 47.08 -19.14
CA LEU A 68 38.82 47.65 -18.47
C LEU A 68 37.50 47.16 -19.11
N LEU A 69 37.43 47.11 -20.45
CA LEU A 69 36.30 46.53 -21.17
C LEU A 69 36.15 45.04 -20.81
N TRP A 70 37.23 44.28 -20.83
CA TRP A 70 37.21 42.88 -20.42
C TRP A 70 36.80 42.71 -18.95
N ALA A 71 37.24 43.59 -18.05
CA ALA A 71 36.86 43.51 -16.65
C ALA A 71 35.37 43.83 -16.43
N VAL A 72 34.80 44.71 -17.25
CA VAL A 72 33.38 45.11 -17.22
C VAL A 72 32.47 44.06 -17.86
N PHE A 73 32.89 43.43 -18.95
CA PHE A 73 32.07 42.45 -19.69
C PHE A 73 32.35 41.00 -19.30
N GLY A 74 33.58 40.68 -18.87
CA GLY A 74 34.02 39.36 -18.48
C GLY A 74 33.30 38.88 -17.22
N LYS A 75 32.69 37.70 -17.32
CA LYS A 75 31.99 37.03 -16.22
C LYS A 75 32.77 35.80 -15.78
N ILE A 76 32.94 35.62 -14.48
CA ILE A 76 33.55 34.45 -13.85
C ILE A 76 32.48 33.77 -13.00
N ASP A 77 32.47 32.44 -13.00
CA ASP A 77 31.52 31.65 -12.20
C ASP A 77 31.89 31.72 -10.72
N ILE A 78 30.90 31.93 -9.86
CA ILE A 78 31.02 31.77 -8.41
C ILE A 78 30.67 30.31 -8.11
N ILE A 79 31.58 29.63 -7.41
CA ILE A 79 31.41 28.24 -6.99
C ILE A 79 31.26 28.14 -5.48
N ALA A 80 30.36 27.27 -5.04
CA ALA A 80 30.31 26.78 -3.67
C ALA A 80 30.89 25.36 -3.64
N THR A 81 31.95 25.17 -2.87
CA THR A 81 32.61 23.86 -2.73
C THR A 81 31.99 23.10 -1.57
N SER A 82 31.57 21.87 -1.81
CA SER A 82 30.94 20.99 -0.82
C SER A 82 31.55 19.60 -0.90
N VAL A 83 31.79 18.99 0.25
CA VAL A 83 32.38 17.64 0.33
C VAL A 83 31.27 16.64 0.61
N GLY A 84 31.38 15.45 0.02
CA GLY A 84 30.37 14.42 0.15
C GLY A 84 30.85 13.03 -0.24
N LYS A 85 29.89 12.12 -0.42
CA LYS A 85 30.12 10.74 -0.84
C LYS A 85 29.09 10.29 -1.86
N LEU A 86 29.47 9.34 -2.69
CA LEU A 86 28.53 8.69 -3.61
C LEU A 86 27.65 7.68 -2.86
N MET A 87 26.35 7.75 -3.08
CA MET A 87 25.37 6.81 -2.55
C MET A 87 24.47 6.29 -3.69
N PRO A 88 23.95 5.06 -3.60
CA PRO A 88 22.94 4.60 -4.55
C PRO A 88 21.69 5.46 -4.42
N ALA A 89 21.10 5.91 -5.52
CA ALA A 89 19.84 6.62 -5.52
C ALA A 89 18.74 5.73 -4.93
N ALA A 90 18.34 5.98 -3.67
CA ALA A 90 17.18 5.47 -2.91
C ALA A 90 16.68 4.01 -3.14
N ASN A 91 17.47 3.13 -3.76
CA ASN A 91 17.03 1.81 -4.22
C ASN A 91 17.55 0.67 -3.35
N ILE A 92 18.13 0.98 -2.19
CA ILE A 92 18.45 -0.05 -1.20
C ILE A 92 17.13 -0.60 -0.66
N LYS A 93 16.89 -1.90 -0.82
CA LYS A 93 15.72 -2.58 -0.26
C LYS A 93 16.12 -3.26 1.03
N THR A 94 15.64 -2.74 2.14
CA THR A 94 15.78 -3.35 3.45
C THR A 94 14.82 -4.51 3.58
N ILE A 95 15.36 -5.67 3.91
CA ILE A 95 14.63 -6.91 4.14
C ILE A 95 14.44 -7.07 5.63
N GLN A 96 13.19 -7.20 6.05
CA GLN A 96 12.79 -7.38 7.45
C GLN A 96 11.57 -8.31 7.52
N THR A 97 11.36 -8.91 8.68
CA THR A 97 10.17 -9.72 8.98
C THR A 97 9.14 -8.90 9.77
N LEU A 98 7.86 -9.25 9.65
CA LEU A 98 6.78 -8.64 10.44
C LEU A 98 6.70 -9.22 11.85
N THR A 99 7.08 -10.49 12.01
CA THR A 99 6.88 -11.27 13.23
C THR A 99 8.19 -11.85 13.71
N ASP A 100 8.28 -12.05 15.02
CA ASP A 100 9.40 -12.75 15.65
C ASP A 100 9.45 -14.18 15.12
N SER A 101 10.63 -14.64 14.70
CA SER A 101 10.77 -15.95 14.05
C SER A 101 12.16 -16.52 14.25
N GLU A 102 12.23 -17.84 14.45
CA GLU A 102 13.48 -18.60 14.53
C GLU A 102 14.00 -18.91 13.13
N ILE A 103 15.29 -18.70 12.89
CA ILE A 103 15.96 -19.03 11.64
C ILE A 103 16.20 -20.54 11.55
N GLU A 104 15.57 -21.19 10.57
CA GLU A 104 15.84 -22.59 10.24
C GLU A 104 17.09 -22.68 9.33
N GLU A 105 17.15 -21.83 8.31
CA GLU A 105 18.23 -21.83 7.33
C GLU A 105 18.49 -20.45 6.72
N ILE A 106 19.77 -20.17 6.41
CA ILE A 106 20.22 -18.96 5.72
C ILE A 106 20.87 -19.40 4.40
N TYR A 107 20.37 -18.91 3.27
CA TYR A 107 20.81 -19.31 1.93
C TYR A 107 21.84 -18.37 1.32
N VAL A 108 22.09 -17.21 1.95
CA VAL A 108 22.92 -16.14 1.39
C VAL A 108 24.03 -15.71 2.34
N VAL A 109 25.09 -15.17 1.76
CA VAL A 109 26.26 -14.65 2.48
C VAL A 109 26.46 -13.17 2.14
N GLU A 110 27.10 -12.42 3.03
CA GLU A 110 27.46 -11.02 2.82
C GLU A 110 28.25 -10.85 1.50
N GLY A 111 27.84 -9.88 0.66
CA GLY A 111 28.45 -9.60 -0.63
C GLY A 111 28.05 -10.53 -1.78
N GLN A 112 27.18 -11.52 -1.54
CA GLN A 112 26.68 -12.41 -2.59
C GLN A 112 25.67 -11.70 -3.50
N TYR A 113 25.74 -11.97 -4.80
CA TYR A 113 24.72 -11.55 -5.77
C TYR A 113 23.52 -12.49 -5.74
N VAL A 114 22.32 -11.93 -5.64
CA VAL A 114 21.04 -12.64 -5.63
C VAL A 114 20.15 -12.18 -6.79
N LYS A 115 19.34 -13.09 -7.32
CA LYS A 115 18.32 -12.77 -8.32
C LYS A 115 16.99 -12.43 -7.66
N GLU A 116 16.12 -11.70 -8.36
CA GLU A 116 14.75 -11.48 -7.92
C GLU A 116 14.02 -12.81 -7.70
N GLY A 117 13.30 -12.92 -6.59
CA GLY A 117 12.59 -14.13 -6.17
C GLY A 117 13.47 -15.22 -5.54
N GLN A 118 14.80 -15.04 -5.49
CA GLN A 118 15.70 -15.99 -4.84
C GLN A 118 15.45 -16.03 -3.33
N GLU A 119 15.44 -17.23 -2.76
CA GLU A 119 15.28 -17.44 -1.32
C GLU A 119 16.52 -16.97 -0.57
N LEU A 120 16.31 -16.20 0.50
CA LEU A 120 17.35 -15.59 1.31
C LEU A 120 17.47 -16.30 2.66
N ILE A 121 16.35 -16.42 3.36
CA ILE A 121 16.24 -17.00 4.70
C ILE A 121 14.95 -17.82 4.76
N LYS A 122 15.04 -18.98 5.42
CA LYS A 122 13.89 -19.79 5.81
C LYS A 122 13.76 -19.77 7.33
N PHE A 123 12.58 -19.38 7.81
CA PHE A 123 12.20 -19.45 9.21
C PHE A 123 11.54 -20.79 9.54
N ASN A 124 11.55 -21.17 10.82
CA ASN A 124 10.97 -22.41 11.32
C ASN A 124 9.47 -22.49 10.98
N GLN A 125 9.10 -23.52 10.22
CA GLN A 125 7.73 -23.71 9.70
C GLN A 125 6.86 -24.63 10.57
N THR A 126 7.40 -25.19 11.65
CA THR A 126 6.76 -26.27 12.42
C THR A 126 5.39 -25.86 12.96
N GLU A 127 5.28 -24.68 13.57
CA GLU A 127 4.02 -24.19 14.14
C GLU A 127 2.97 -23.93 13.05
N VAL A 128 3.37 -23.24 11.97
CA VAL A 128 2.45 -22.88 10.88
C VAL A 128 1.95 -24.13 10.15
N THR A 129 2.82 -25.09 9.88
CA THR A 129 2.45 -26.36 9.21
C THR A 129 1.57 -27.24 10.10
N ALA A 130 1.84 -27.31 11.41
CA ALA A 130 0.97 -28.01 12.35
C ALA A 130 -0.44 -27.39 12.39
N ASN A 131 -0.55 -26.06 12.40
CA ASN A 131 -1.83 -25.36 12.34
C ASN A 131 -2.58 -25.62 11.02
N ILE A 132 -1.90 -25.58 9.88
CA ILE A 132 -2.49 -25.93 8.58
C ILE A 132 -3.04 -27.36 8.59
N ASN A 133 -2.27 -28.32 9.08
CA ASN A 133 -2.68 -29.72 9.14
C ASN A 133 -3.88 -29.92 10.07
N ARG A 134 -3.90 -29.27 11.25
CA ARG A 134 -5.04 -29.26 12.16
C ARG A 134 -6.29 -28.73 11.46
N ILE A 135 -6.21 -27.55 10.84
CA ILE A 135 -7.36 -26.93 10.16
C ILE A 135 -7.86 -27.80 9.01
N LYS A 136 -6.96 -28.37 8.19
CA LYS A 136 -7.36 -29.27 7.10
C LYS A 136 -8.10 -30.51 7.62
N ASN A 137 -7.67 -31.08 8.75
CA ASN A 137 -8.35 -32.22 9.34
C ASN A 137 -9.74 -31.85 9.89
N GLU A 138 -9.86 -30.70 10.57
CA GLU A 138 -11.16 -30.18 11.04
C GLU A 138 -12.11 -29.89 9.87
N MET A 139 -11.60 -29.30 8.79
CA MET A 139 -12.39 -29.05 7.58
C MET A 139 -12.91 -30.35 6.97
N LYS A 140 -12.07 -31.39 6.83
CA LYS A 140 -12.50 -32.70 6.33
C LYS A 140 -13.60 -33.32 7.19
N ALA A 141 -13.50 -33.20 8.52
CA ALA A 141 -14.51 -33.69 9.46
C ALA A 141 -15.85 -32.93 9.30
N LEU A 142 -15.79 -31.60 9.10
CA LEU A 142 -16.98 -30.79 8.85
C LEU A 142 -17.59 -31.03 7.46
N GLU A 143 -16.77 -31.23 6.42
CA GLU A 143 -17.24 -31.49 5.06
C GLU A 143 -18.09 -32.76 5.00
N ILE A 144 -17.67 -33.83 5.65
CA ILE A 144 -18.46 -35.06 5.70
C ILE A 144 -19.72 -34.92 6.57
N ALA A 145 -19.66 -34.14 7.65
CA ALA A 145 -20.83 -33.82 8.45
C ALA A 145 -21.86 -33.03 7.62
N VAL A 146 -21.41 -32.04 6.85
CA VAL A 146 -22.23 -31.25 5.93
C VAL A 146 -22.85 -32.12 4.84
N ALA A 147 -22.08 -33.03 4.24
CA ALA A 147 -22.59 -33.98 3.24
C ALA A 147 -23.69 -34.88 3.83
N ARG A 148 -23.49 -35.41 5.04
CA ARG A 148 -24.49 -36.23 5.76
C ARG A 148 -25.78 -35.46 5.98
N LEU A 149 -25.68 -34.24 6.51
CA LEU A 149 -26.83 -33.39 6.82
C LEU A 149 -27.59 -32.96 5.55
N GLN A 150 -26.88 -32.68 4.45
CA GLN A 150 -27.52 -32.42 3.16
C GLN A 150 -28.28 -33.65 2.65
N ALA A 151 -27.69 -34.84 2.79
CA ALA A 151 -28.33 -36.07 2.37
C ALA A 151 -29.63 -36.34 3.14
N LEU A 152 -29.67 -36.06 4.45
CA LEU A 152 -30.87 -36.22 5.29
C LEU A 152 -32.06 -35.34 4.88
N LEU A 153 -31.81 -34.23 4.17
CA LEU A 153 -32.84 -33.34 3.64
C LEU A 153 -33.39 -33.79 2.27
N THR A 154 -32.87 -34.88 1.71
CA THR A 154 -33.33 -35.43 0.44
C THR A 154 -34.25 -36.64 0.64
N ASP A 155 -35.02 -36.98 -0.40
CA ASP A 155 -35.93 -38.14 -0.36
C ASP A 155 -35.19 -39.48 -0.23
N ASN A 156 -33.93 -39.55 -0.71
CA ASN A 156 -33.10 -40.75 -0.61
C ASN A 156 -31.71 -40.43 -0.01
N PRO A 157 -31.60 -40.35 1.32
CA PRO A 157 -30.37 -39.95 1.98
C PRO A 157 -29.18 -40.87 1.71
N GLU A 158 -29.37 -42.18 1.59
CA GLU A 158 -28.25 -43.11 1.39
C GLU A 158 -27.63 -43.00 -0.01
N ALA A 159 -28.45 -42.72 -1.04
CA ALA A 159 -27.98 -42.54 -2.41
C ALA A 159 -27.34 -41.16 -2.63
N ASN A 160 -27.80 -40.14 -1.91
CA ASN A 160 -27.33 -38.76 -2.05
C ASN A 160 -26.20 -38.38 -1.09
N PHE A 161 -25.71 -39.33 -0.28
CA PHE A 161 -24.55 -39.12 0.58
C PHE A 161 -23.25 -39.16 -0.23
N ASN A 162 -22.92 -38.01 -0.83
CA ASN A 162 -21.70 -37.82 -1.61
C ASN A 162 -20.59 -37.16 -0.77
N TYR A 163 -19.39 -37.73 -0.79
CA TYR A 163 -18.23 -37.27 -0.03
C TYR A 163 -16.96 -37.37 -0.89
N ASP A 164 -15.93 -36.61 -0.52
CA ASP A 164 -14.61 -36.66 -1.19
C ASP A 164 -13.87 -37.95 -0.81
N GLU A 165 -13.29 -38.64 -1.80
CA GLU A 165 -12.52 -39.88 -1.61
C GLU A 165 -11.27 -39.68 -0.74
N ASN A 166 -10.79 -38.45 -0.56
CA ASN A 166 -9.61 -38.13 0.25
C ASN A 166 -9.88 -38.03 1.77
N ILE A 167 -11.11 -38.33 2.21
CA ILE A 167 -11.50 -38.33 3.63
C ILE A 167 -11.14 -39.69 4.25
N ASP A 168 -10.79 -39.67 5.54
CA ASP A 168 -10.46 -40.89 6.30
C ASP A 168 -11.65 -41.88 6.29
N GLU A 169 -11.36 -43.14 5.91
CA GLU A 169 -12.34 -44.23 5.86
C GLU A 169 -13.07 -44.42 7.20
N TYR A 170 -12.38 -44.21 8.32
CA TYR A 170 -12.98 -44.28 9.65
C TYR A 170 -14.10 -43.25 9.82
N LEU A 171 -13.86 -42.00 9.42
CA LEU A 171 -14.86 -40.92 9.49
C LEU A 171 -16.04 -41.22 8.57
N VAL A 172 -15.77 -41.72 7.35
CA VAL A 172 -16.81 -42.12 6.41
C VAL A 172 -17.74 -43.17 7.00
N LYS A 173 -17.16 -44.23 7.57
CA LYS A 173 -17.94 -45.29 8.20
C LYS A 173 -18.76 -44.79 9.38
N MET A 174 -18.18 -43.94 10.23
CA MET A 174 -18.88 -43.32 11.36
C MET A 174 -20.10 -42.51 10.90
N HIS A 175 -19.90 -41.60 9.93
CA HIS A 175 -20.99 -40.75 9.41
C HIS A 175 -22.06 -41.54 8.67
N LYS A 176 -21.69 -42.61 7.97
CA LYS A 176 -22.65 -43.53 7.33
C LYS A 176 -23.50 -44.28 8.36
N ASN A 177 -22.91 -44.78 9.44
CA ASN A 177 -23.68 -45.43 10.51
C ASN A 177 -24.65 -44.44 11.17
N LEU A 178 -24.20 -43.21 11.43
CA LEU A 178 -25.03 -42.17 12.00
C LEU A 178 -26.18 -41.76 11.06
N LEU A 179 -25.91 -41.67 9.74
CA LEU A 179 -26.93 -41.43 8.72
C LEU A 179 -28.03 -42.49 8.78
N THR A 180 -27.67 -43.78 8.70
CA THR A 180 -28.64 -44.88 8.75
C THR A 180 -29.41 -44.88 10.07
N SER A 181 -28.77 -44.58 11.20
CA SER A 181 -29.44 -44.43 12.50
C SER A 181 -30.52 -43.34 12.46
N GLN A 182 -30.18 -42.14 11.96
CA GLN A 182 -31.10 -41.00 11.90
C GLN A 182 -32.25 -41.22 10.91
N VAL A 183 -32.00 -41.90 9.80
CA VAL A 183 -33.03 -42.30 8.82
C VAL A 183 -34.00 -43.30 9.45
N ASN A 184 -33.49 -44.30 10.17
CA ASN A 184 -34.32 -45.29 10.84
C ASN A 184 -35.17 -44.67 11.97
N GLU A 185 -34.59 -43.74 12.73
CA GLU A 185 -35.31 -42.97 13.77
C GLU A 185 -36.47 -42.18 13.17
N LYS A 186 -36.22 -41.40 12.10
CA LYS A 186 -37.27 -40.66 11.38
C LYS A 186 -38.37 -41.58 10.87
N LYS A 187 -38.00 -42.71 10.26
CA LYS A 187 -38.93 -43.68 9.72
C LYS A 187 -39.81 -44.30 10.80
N ALA A 188 -39.22 -44.71 11.94
CA ALA A 188 -39.95 -45.28 13.05
C ALA A 188 -40.98 -44.30 13.63
N GLN A 189 -40.62 -43.03 13.78
CA GLN A 189 -41.56 -42.01 14.30
C GLN A 189 -42.72 -41.75 13.33
N ILE A 190 -42.44 -41.68 12.03
CA ILE A 190 -43.49 -41.56 10.99
C ILE A 190 -44.41 -42.78 11.00
N GLU A 191 -43.87 -43.98 11.18
CA GLU A 191 -44.65 -45.22 11.24
C GLU A 191 -45.60 -45.24 12.43
N VAL A 192 -45.16 -44.78 13.61
CA VAL A 192 -46.01 -44.65 14.81
C VAL A 192 -47.19 -43.69 14.55
N LEU A 193 -46.93 -42.50 14.03
CA LEU A 193 -47.97 -41.49 13.76
C LEU A 193 -48.94 -41.96 12.66
N ASN A 194 -48.43 -42.58 11.59
CA ASN A 194 -49.28 -43.17 10.55
C ASN A 194 -50.13 -44.32 11.09
N GLY A 195 -49.60 -45.14 12.01
CA GLY A 195 -50.36 -46.18 12.70
C GLY A 195 -51.53 -45.59 13.51
N GLN A 196 -51.31 -44.49 14.23
CA GLN A 196 -52.36 -43.79 14.96
C GLN A 196 -53.44 -43.21 14.03
N ILE A 197 -53.04 -42.58 12.92
CA ILE A 197 -53.97 -42.09 11.89
C ILE A 197 -54.79 -43.24 11.30
N ALA A 198 -54.15 -44.37 10.98
CA ALA A 198 -54.82 -45.54 10.45
C ALA A 198 -55.84 -46.13 11.44
N MET A 199 -55.51 -46.20 12.73
CA MET A 199 -56.44 -46.63 13.78
C MET A 199 -57.64 -45.67 13.88
N ALA A 200 -57.40 -44.35 13.90
CA ALA A 200 -58.47 -43.35 13.95
C ALA A 200 -59.38 -43.41 12.71
N LEU A 201 -58.83 -43.68 11.52
CA LEU A 201 -59.60 -43.92 10.29
C LEU A 201 -60.47 -45.18 10.39
N LYS A 202 -59.98 -46.27 10.99
CA LYS A 202 -60.78 -47.48 11.21
C LYS A 202 -61.90 -47.28 12.22
N GLU A 203 -61.66 -46.48 13.25
CA GLU A 203 -62.72 -46.07 14.17
C GLU A 203 -63.79 -45.23 13.45
N LYS A 204 -63.37 -44.31 12.57
CA LYS A 204 -64.27 -43.52 11.73
C LYS A 204 -65.15 -44.39 10.85
N ASP A 205 -64.57 -45.39 10.19
CA ASP A 205 -65.30 -46.35 9.34
C ASP A 205 -66.37 -47.11 10.15
N THR A 206 -66.04 -47.49 11.39
CA THR A 206 -66.95 -48.22 12.29
C THR A 206 -68.13 -47.35 12.73
N ILE A 207 -67.85 -46.11 13.18
CA ILE A 207 -68.89 -45.12 13.52
C ILE A 207 -69.78 -44.84 12.31
N GLY A 208 -69.18 -44.70 11.12
CA GLY A 208 -69.89 -44.47 9.87
C GLY A 208 -70.84 -45.61 9.50
N ALA A 209 -70.43 -46.87 9.70
CA ALA A 209 -71.27 -48.04 9.47
C ALA A 209 -72.47 -48.09 10.43
N ASP A 210 -72.26 -47.75 11.70
CA ASP A 210 -73.33 -47.66 12.70
C ASP A 210 -74.31 -46.53 12.38
N LEU A 211 -73.82 -45.36 11.99
CA LEU A 211 -74.65 -44.24 11.58
C LEU A 211 -75.50 -44.61 10.35
N ALA A 212 -74.88 -45.21 9.33
CA ALA A 212 -75.58 -45.68 8.13
C ALA A 212 -76.61 -46.79 8.42
N ARG A 213 -76.41 -47.58 9.47
CA ARG A 213 -77.42 -48.54 9.95
C ARG A 213 -78.61 -47.81 10.59
N ILE A 214 -78.35 -46.83 11.46
CA ILE A 214 -79.40 -46.03 12.13
C ILE A 214 -80.21 -45.23 11.10
N GLU A 215 -79.55 -44.57 10.16
CA GLU A 215 -80.18 -43.74 9.12
C GLU A 215 -81.04 -44.56 8.14
N ARG A 216 -80.71 -45.85 7.93
CA ARG A 216 -81.58 -46.76 7.16
C ARG A 216 -82.84 -47.19 7.93
N LEU A 217 -82.78 -47.25 9.25
CA LEU A 217 -83.90 -47.70 10.09
C LEU A 217 -84.88 -46.56 10.38
N LEU A 218 -84.39 -45.33 10.56
CA LEU A 218 -85.18 -44.16 10.94
C LEU A 218 -86.42 -43.94 10.06
N PRO A 219 -86.35 -43.89 8.72
CA PRO A 219 -87.53 -43.65 7.88
C PRO A 219 -88.62 -44.71 8.06
N SER A 220 -88.23 -45.98 8.25
CA SER A 220 -89.17 -47.08 8.47
C SER A 220 -89.86 -46.99 9.83
N VAL A 221 -89.16 -46.51 10.85
CA VAL A 221 -89.73 -46.30 12.19
C VAL A 221 -90.62 -45.06 12.18
N GLU A 222 -90.18 -43.96 11.58
CA GLU A 222 -90.94 -42.72 11.42
C GLU A 222 -92.27 -42.96 10.68
N GLU A 223 -92.24 -43.70 9.57
CA GLU A 223 -93.46 -44.06 8.83
C GLU A 223 -94.42 -44.91 9.68
N ARG A 224 -93.89 -45.84 10.48
CA ARG A 224 -94.68 -46.66 11.40
C ARG A 224 -95.34 -45.82 12.50
N ILE A 225 -94.63 -44.86 13.06
CA ILE A 225 -95.16 -43.93 14.07
C ILE A 225 -96.25 -43.04 13.48
N GLU A 226 -96.06 -42.52 12.27
CA GLU A 226 -97.06 -41.68 11.60
C GLU A 226 -98.37 -42.43 11.36
N LYS A 227 -98.27 -43.67 10.85
CA LYS A 227 -99.44 -44.55 10.66
C LYS A 227 -100.13 -44.86 11.98
N LYS A 228 -99.38 -45.15 13.05
CA LYS A 228 -99.92 -45.42 14.39
C LYS A 228 -100.59 -44.18 15.00
N ARG A 229 -100.07 -42.97 14.76
CA ARG A 229 -100.67 -41.70 15.21
C ARG A 229 -102.11 -41.57 14.68
N VAL A 230 -102.30 -41.80 13.37
CA VAL A 230 -103.62 -41.79 12.74
C VAL A 230 -104.58 -42.83 13.35
N LEU A 231 -104.08 -44.01 13.72
CA LEU A 231 -104.90 -45.06 14.36
C LEU A 231 -105.32 -44.66 15.78
N VAL A 232 -104.45 -44.02 16.56
CA VAL A 232 -104.79 -43.51 17.90
C VAL A 232 -105.84 -42.40 17.80
N GLU A 233 -105.70 -41.46 16.85
CA GLU A 233 -106.68 -40.39 16.62
C GLU A 233 -108.07 -40.93 16.28
N LYS A 234 -108.13 -42.07 15.60
CA LYS A 234 -109.38 -42.79 15.28
C LYS A 234 -109.85 -43.72 16.41
N ASN A 235 -109.21 -43.72 17.59
CA ASN A 235 -109.47 -44.62 18.72
C ASN A 235 -109.33 -46.12 18.38
N LEU A 236 -108.49 -46.47 17.41
CA LEU A 236 -108.24 -47.85 16.96
C LEU A 236 -106.99 -48.49 17.59
N LEU A 237 -106.21 -47.74 18.36
CA LEU A 237 -104.99 -48.20 19.03
C LEU A 237 -104.89 -47.60 20.45
N ALA A 238 -104.39 -48.35 21.42
CA ALA A 238 -104.18 -47.88 22.78
C ALA A 238 -103.06 -46.82 22.84
N ARG A 239 -103.31 -45.68 23.51
CA ARG A 239 -102.34 -44.58 23.63
C ARG A 239 -101.00 -45.00 24.22
N LEU A 240 -100.99 -45.92 25.19
CA LEU A 240 -99.76 -46.43 25.80
C LEU A 240 -98.83 -47.07 24.77
N THR A 241 -99.37 -47.93 23.90
CA THR A 241 -98.60 -48.61 22.85
C THR A 241 -98.03 -47.67 21.78
N PHE A 242 -98.65 -46.48 21.62
CA PHE A 242 -98.11 -45.43 20.77
C PHE A 242 -96.93 -44.71 21.44
N LEU A 243 -97.06 -44.35 22.73
CA LEU A 243 -96.02 -43.66 23.49
C LEU A 243 -94.74 -44.51 23.62
N GLU A 244 -94.87 -45.82 23.88
CA GLU A 244 -93.73 -46.75 23.93
C GLU A 244 -92.93 -46.79 22.61
N GLN A 245 -93.63 -46.61 21.48
CA GLN A 245 -93.02 -46.63 20.15
C GLN A 245 -92.45 -45.25 19.76
N GLU A 246 -93.10 -44.18 20.21
CA GLU A 246 -92.57 -42.82 20.10
C GLU A 246 -91.25 -42.68 20.88
N GLU A 247 -91.15 -43.30 22.06
CA GLU A 247 -89.90 -43.39 22.82
C GLU A 247 -88.79 -44.13 22.05
N GLU A 248 -89.12 -45.22 21.35
CA GLU A 248 -88.17 -45.95 20.48
C GLU A 248 -87.62 -45.04 19.36
N LEU A 249 -88.47 -44.23 18.74
CA LEU A 249 -88.05 -43.25 17.73
C LEU A 249 -87.12 -42.19 18.33
N ILE A 250 -87.47 -41.61 19.48
CA ILE A 250 -86.66 -40.61 20.16
C ILE A 250 -85.28 -41.19 20.52
N ASN A 251 -85.23 -42.41 21.06
CA ASN A 251 -83.98 -43.09 21.39
C ASN A 251 -83.10 -43.31 20.16
N LEU A 252 -83.69 -43.66 19.01
CA LEU A 252 -82.95 -43.85 17.76
C LEU A 252 -82.41 -42.52 17.21
N GLN A 253 -83.19 -41.44 17.32
CA GLN A 253 -82.75 -40.07 16.96
C GLN A 253 -81.61 -39.59 17.85
N GLU A 254 -81.70 -39.82 19.17
CA GLU A 254 -80.62 -39.49 20.10
C GLU A 254 -79.36 -40.32 19.85
N GLN A 255 -79.50 -41.62 19.54
CA GLN A 255 -78.37 -42.46 19.12
C GLN A 255 -77.70 -41.91 17.86
N ARG A 256 -78.48 -41.47 16.85
CA ARG A 256 -77.94 -40.81 15.66
C ARG A 256 -77.16 -39.55 16.04
N ASN A 257 -77.72 -38.70 16.89
CA ASN A 257 -77.08 -37.45 17.33
C ASN A 257 -75.75 -37.74 18.06
N VAL A 258 -75.72 -38.73 18.95
CA VAL A 258 -74.50 -39.16 19.65
C VAL A 258 -73.45 -39.65 18.67
N GLN A 259 -73.82 -40.53 17.73
CA GLN A 259 -72.87 -41.04 16.73
C GLN A 259 -72.37 -39.95 15.79
N THR A 260 -73.22 -38.99 15.41
CA THR A 260 -72.84 -37.83 14.60
C THR A 260 -71.80 -36.97 15.33
N LYS A 261 -72.01 -36.70 16.63
CA LYS A 261 -71.04 -35.96 17.44
C LYS A 261 -69.73 -36.72 17.62
N LYS A 262 -69.77 -38.04 17.82
CA LYS A 262 -68.57 -38.89 17.87
C LYS A 262 -67.81 -38.90 16.55
N MET A 263 -68.52 -38.95 15.43
CA MET A 263 -67.93 -38.86 14.10
C MET A 263 -67.17 -37.54 13.91
N ALA A 264 -67.81 -36.41 14.23
CA ALA A 264 -67.17 -35.09 14.16
C ALA A 264 -65.94 -35.00 15.07
N GLN A 265 -66.03 -35.48 16.31
CA GLN A 265 -64.90 -35.51 17.25
C GLN A 265 -63.73 -36.35 16.72
N ASN A 266 -64.01 -37.50 16.10
CA ASN A 266 -62.97 -38.36 15.54
C ASN A 266 -62.35 -37.78 14.27
N GLU A 267 -63.13 -37.06 13.45
CA GLU A 267 -62.60 -36.31 12.30
C GLU A 267 -61.62 -35.21 12.73
N GLU A 268 -61.94 -34.48 13.80
CA GLU A 268 -61.02 -33.50 14.40
C GLU A 268 -59.74 -34.17 14.91
N ASN A 269 -59.85 -35.35 15.54
CA ASN A 269 -58.70 -36.12 16.01
C ASN A 269 -57.80 -36.58 14.85
N ILE A 270 -58.38 -37.04 13.73
CA ILE A 270 -57.62 -37.39 12.53
C ILE A 270 -56.87 -36.17 11.99
N GLU A 271 -57.51 -35.01 11.92
CA GLU A 271 -56.85 -33.78 11.45
C GLU A 271 -55.76 -33.31 12.42
N PHE A 272 -55.98 -33.47 13.72
CA PHE A 272 -54.97 -33.21 14.75
C PHE A 272 -53.72 -34.09 14.55
N LEU A 273 -53.88 -35.41 14.41
CA LEU A 273 -52.76 -36.34 14.18
C LEU A 273 -52.01 -36.04 12.87
N LYS A 274 -52.73 -35.64 11.81
CA LYS A 274 -52.11 -35.19 10.56
C LYS A 274 -51.30 -33.89 10.74
N LYS A 275 -51.79 -32.94 11.53
CA LYS A 275 -51.04 -31.72 11.88
C LYS A 275 -49.80 -32.07 12.70
N GLU A 276 -49.90 -32.99 13.64
CA GLU A 276 -48.78 -33.47 14.45
C GLU A 276 -47.70 -34.11 13.57
N LEU A 277 -48.06 -34.95 12.60
CA LEU A 277 -47.12 -35.49 11.61
C LEU A 277 -46.43 -34.39 10.80
N ARG A 278 -47.18 -33.40 10.29
CA ARG A 278 -46.60 -32.26 9.56
C ARG A 278 -45.67 -31.43 10.45
N GLN A 279 -46.04 -31.21 11.70
CA GLN A 279 -45.22 -30.49 12.68
C GLN A 279 -43.92 -31.24 12.96
N TYR A 280 -43.99 -32.55 13.21
CA TYR A 280 -42.82 -33.39 13.41
C TYR A 280 -41.83 -33.30 12.24
N LEU A 281 -42.32 -33.41 11.00
CA LEU A 281 -41.47 -33.28 9.81
C LEU A 281 -40.84 -31.89 9.70
N ALA A 282 -41.61 -30.83 9.95
CA ALA A 282 -41.09 -29.47 9.91
C ALA A 282 -40.04 -29.20 11.02
N GLU A 283 -40.24 -29.75 12.22
CA GLU A 283 -39.27 -29.68 13.32
C GLU A 283 -38.00 -30.48 13.02
N TYR A 284 -38.13 -31.67 12.45
CA TYR A 284 -37.01 -32.48 11.99
C TYR A 284 -36.16 -31.70 10.97
N ASP A 285 -36.77 -31.19 9.90
CA ASP A 285 -36.05 -30.45 8.87
C ASP A 285 -35.41 -29.16 9.42
N LYS A 286 -36.12 -28.45 10.31
CA LYS A 286 -35.58 -27.28 11.01
C LYS A 286 -34.31 -27.63 11.80
N ASN A 287 -34.32 -28.71 12.57
CA ASN A 287 -33.16 -29.12 13.37
C ASN A 287 -31.96 -29.48 12.48
N ILE A 288 -32.19 -30.21 11.38
CA ILE A 288 -31.14 -30.56 10.41
C ILE A 288 -30.59 -29.30 9.73
N ILE A 289 -31.44 -28.35 9.31
CA ILE A 289 -31.00 -27.09 8.69
C ILE A 289 -30.19 -26.24 9.68
N GLN A 290 -30.57 -26.21 10.96
CA GLN A 290 -29.82 -25.50 12.00
C GLN A 290 -28.41 -26.08 12.17
N GLU A 291 -28.29 -27.41 12.32
CA GLU A 291 -26.99 -28.09 12.43
C GLU A 291 -26.16 -27.90 11.14
N LEU A 292 -26.80 -27.98 9.97
CA LEU A 292 -26.15 -27.76 8.68
C LEU A 292 -25.61 -26.34 8.55
N THR A 293 -26.36 -25.35 9.00
CA THR A 293 -25.95 -23.94 8.97
C THR A 293 -24.75 -23.71 9.87
N GLN A 294 -24.79 -24.21 11.12
CA GLN A 294 -23.67 -24.11 12.06
C GLN A 294 -22.39 -24.76 11.50
N ASN A 295 -22.49 -25.97 10.95
CA ASN A 295 -21.34 -26.66 10.37
C ASN A 295 -20.80 -25.94 9.13
N ARG A 296 -21.66 -25.34 8.30
CA ARG A 296 -21.24 -24.53 7.14
C ARG A 296 -20.57 -23.23 7.57
N GLU A 297 -21.07 -22.56 8.60
CA GLU A 297 -20.44 -21.35 9.16
C GLU A 297 -19.05 -21.65 9.73
N GLN A 298 -18.91 -22.75 10.47
CA GLN A 298 -17.61 -23.22 10.96
C GLN A 298 -16.66 -23.58 9.82
N LEU A 299 -17.14 -24.31 8.80
CA LEU A 299 -16.35 -24.64 7.62
C LEU A 299 -15.87 -23.38 6.89
N ALA A 300 -16.74 -22.39 6.73
CA ALA A 300 -16.38 -21.09 6.13
C ALA A 300 -15.33 -20.34 6.96
N SER A 301 -15.47 -20.36 8.29
CA SER A 301 -14.49 -19.79 9.22
C SER A 301 -13.12 -20.47 9.09
N TYR A 302 -13.07 -21.80 9.14
CA TYR A 302 -11.82 -22.55 8.98
C TYR A 302 -11.19 -22.36 7.60
N LYS A 303 -11.99 -22.18 6.54
CA LYS A 303 -11.47 -21.84 5.22
C LYS A 303 -10.75 -20.48 5.21
N GLN A 304 -11.26 -19.48 5.92
CA GLN A 304 -10.56 -18.19 6.08
C GLN A 304 -9.31 -18.34 6.94
N GLU A 305 -9.38 -19.14 8.01
CA GLU A 305 -8.23 -19.43 8.87
C GLU A 305 -7.11 -20.16 8.09
N LEU A 306 -7.47 -21.10 7.21
CA LEU A 306 -6.52 -21.80 6.33
C LEU A 306 -5.79 -20.82 5.41
N ILE A 307 -6.51 -19.92 4.74
CA ILE A 307 -5.91 -18.88 3.89
C ILE A 307 -4.91 -18.04 4.69
N LYS A 308 -5.27 -17.64 5.92
CA LYS A 308 -4.38 -16.88 6.81
C LYS A 308 -3.09 -17.64 7.11
N TYR A 309 -3.15 -18.92 7.47
CA TYR A 309 -1.95 -19.71 7.78
C TYR A 309 -1.14 -20.09 6.54
N GLU A 310 -1.77 -20.32 5.39
CA GLU A 310 -1.05 -20.53 4.13
C GLU A 310 -0.26 -19.28 3.72
N GLU A 311 -0.83 -18.10 3.95
CA GLU A 311 -0.12 -16.84 3.71
C GLU A 311 1.01 -16.61 4.73
N ALA A 312 0.81 -17.00 5.99
CA ALA A 312 1.86 -17.02 7.00
C ALA A 312 2.99 -17.99 6.60
N LEU A 313 2.66 -19.18 6.07
CA LEU A 313 3.63 -20.17 5.61
C LEU A 313 4.48 -19.61 4.48
N LYS A 314 3.87 -18.92 3.50
CA LYS A 314 4.63 -18.26 2.42
C LYS A 314 5.60 -17.22 2.97
N ARG A 315 5.24 -16.49 4.04
CA ARG A 315 6.10 -15.49 4.70
C ARG A 315 7.24 -16.08 5.52
N THR A 316 7.20 -17.37 5.85
CA THR A 316 8.35 -18.04 6.49
C THR A 316 9.58 -18.10 5.59
N ILE A 317 9.40 -17.99 4.28
CA ILE A 317 10.50 -17.94 3.31
C ILE A 317 10.64 -16.51 2.81
N VAL A 318 11.73 -15.86 3.20
CA VAL A 318 12.06 -14.50 2.77
C VAL A 318 12.75 -14.56 1.42
N LYS A 319 12.20 -13.88 0.41
CA LYS A 319 12.73 -13.84 -0.95
C LYS A 319 13.23 -12.45 -1.31
N ALA A 320 14.18 -12.39 -2.24
CA ALA A 320 14.70 -11.14 -2.78
C ALA A 320 13.63 -10.42 -3.61
N PRO A 321 13.31 -9.15 -3.32
CA PRO A 321 12.34 -8.37 -4.09
C PRO A 321 12.90 -7.85 -5.42
N LEU A 322 14.22 -7.88 -5.60
CA LEU A 322 14.92 -7.49 -6.83
C LEU A 322 16.30 -8.17 -6.88
N ALA A 323 16.93 -8.18 -8.05
CA ALA A 323 18.29 -8.68 -8.22
C ALA A 323 19.34 -7.66 -7.73
N GLY A 324 20.35 -8.10 -6.98
CA GLY A 324 21.36 -7.23 -6.40
C GLY A 324 22.34 -7.94 -5.47
N TYR A 325 23.20 -7.16 -4.81
CA TYR A 325 24.15 -7.66 -3.82
C TYR A 325 23.57 -7.55 -2.41
N VAL A 326 23.75 -8.60 -1.62
CA VAL A 326 23.41 -8.63 -0.19
C VAL A 326 24.46 -7.83 0.59
N GLN A 327 23.99 -6.90 1.42
CA GLN A 327 24.81 -6.10 2.32
C GLN A 327 24.19 -6.05 3.72
N GLN A 328 25.02 -5.85 4.74
CA GLN A 328 24.61 -5.70 6.13
C GLN A 328 23.76 -6.87 6.65
N LEU A 329 24.14 -8.10 6.31
CA LEU A 329 23.53 -9.29 6.89
C LEU A 329 23.81 -9.32 8.40
N VAL A 330 22.76 -9.19 9.21
CA VAL A 330 22.87 -9.11 10.68
C VAL A 330 22.97 -10.49 11.34
N TYR A 331 22.31 -11.49 10.74
CA TYR A 331 22.17 -12.82 11.32
C TYR A 331 23.04 -13.82 10.56
N HIS A 332 23.88 -14.57 11.28
CA HIS A 332 24.84 -15.53 10.71
C HIS A 332 24.71 -16.95 11.27
N THR A 333 23.81 -17.19 12.21
CA THR A 333 23.67 -18.47 12.92
C THR A 333 22.28 -19.06 12.71
N LYS A 334 22.23 -20.36 12.38
CA LYS A 334 21.00 -21.16 12.40
C LYS A 334 20.52 -21.29 13.86
N GLY A 335 19.20 -21.27 14.08
CA GLY A 335 18.58 -21.26 15.42
C GLY A 335 18.58 -19.88 16.13
N GLY A 336 19.09 -18.83 15.47
CA GLY A 336 18.97 -17.47 15.97
C GLY A 336 17.52 -16.97 15.86
N VAL A 337 17.08 -16.15 16.82
CA VAL A 337 15.76 -15.52 16.79
C VAL A 337 15.88 -14.12 16.17
N VAL A 338 15.03 -13.86 15.17
CA VAL A 338 14.87 -12.54 14.57
C VAL A 338 13.67 -11.87 15.20
N GLU A 339 13.84 -10.62 15.62
CA GLU A 339 12.75 -9.79 16.11
C GLU A 339 12.02 -9.10 14.95
N GLY A 340 10.70 -8.97 15.06
CA GLY A 340 9.84 -8.28 14.12
C GLY A 340 10.28 -6.83 13.92
N ALA A 341 10.15 -6.36 12.68
CA ALA A 341 10.51 -5.02 12.22
C ALA A 341 12.00 -4.65 12.33
N LYS A 342 12.89 -5.54 12.80
CA LYS A 342 14.34 -5.31 12.69
C LYS A 342 14.86 -5.67 11.30
N PRO A 343 15.78 -4.86 10.74
CA PRO A 343 16.40 -5.16 9.46
C PRO A 343 17.28 -6.40 9.57
N ILE A 344 17.12 -7.33 8.62
CA ILE A 344 17.91 -8.57 8.53
C ILE A 344 19.09 -8.37 7.58
N MET A 345 18.83 -7.76 6.42
CA MET A 345 19.83 -7.45 5.40
C MET A 345 19.31 -6.36 4.45
N ASN A 346 20.20 -5.79 3.67
CA ASN A 346 19.92 -4.86 2.59
C ASN A 346 20.27 -5.47 1.24
N ILE A 347 19.41 -5.29 0.24
CA ILE A 347 19.70 -5.66 -1.14
C ILE A 347 19.93 -4.39 -1.95
N VAL A 348 21.12 -4.30 -2.53
CA VAL A 348 21.54 -3.17 -3.37
C VAL A 348 21.56 -3.65 -4.83
N PRO A 349 20.72 -3.09 -5.72
CA PRO A 349 20.75 -3.44 -7.15
C PRO A 349 22.15 -3.28 -7.76
N GLU A 350 22.40 -3.89 -8.90
CA GLU A 350 23.63 -3.62 -9.68
C GLU A 350 23.48 -2.36 -10.55
N ASP A 351 22.27 -2.10 -11.05
CA ASP A 351 21.93 -0.96 -11.92
C ASP A 351 21.30 0.19 -11.13
N TYR A 352 22.07 0.79 -10.22
CA TYR A 352 21.66 2.03 -9.54
C TYR A 352 22.24 3.25 -10.25
N MET A 353 21.40 4.28 -10.37
CA MET A 353 21.91 5.63 -10.58
C MET A 353 22.64 6.07 -9.31
N LEU A 354 23.84 6.61 -9.46
CA LEU A 354 24.56 7.19 -8.34
C LEU A 354 24.05 8.60 -8.09
N GLU A 355 23.82 8.89 -6.82
CA GLU A 355 23.61 10.24 -6.33
C GLU A 355 24.79 10.62 -5.43
N ALA A 356 25.14 11.89 -5.46
CA ALA A 356 26.16 12.48 -4.61
C ALA A 356 25.47 13.12 -3.42
N ASP A 357 25.74 12.59 -2.22
CA ASP A 357 25.28 13.15 -0.95
C ASP A 357 26.36 14.09 -0.43
N VAL A 358 26.11 15.40 -0.51
CA VAL A 358 27.09 16.45 -0.20
C VAL A 358 26.60 17.35 0.92
N LYS A 359 27.55 17.79 1.75
CA LYS A 359 27.30 18.70 2.87
C LYS A 359 27.63 20.13 2.44
N ILE A 360 26.60 20.97 2.31
CA ILE A 360 26.72 22.38 1.99
C ILE A 360 26.91 23.19 3.27
N LEU A 361 27.88 24.09 3.28
CA LEU A 361 28.13 24.96 4.43
C LEU A 361 27.04 26.04 4.56
N ASN A 362 26.66 26.40 5.78
CA ASN A 362 25.64 27.42 6.05
C ASN A 362 25.95 28.79 5.40
N LYS A 363 27.21 29.14 5.18
CA LYS A 363 27.58 30.39 4.48
C LYS A 363 27.18 30.41 3.00
N ASP A 364 27.04 29.24 2.38
CA ASP A 364 26.83 29.09 0.94
C ASP A 364 25.37 28.72 0.59
N ILE A 365 24.59 28.19 1.55
CA ILE A 365 23.20 27.73 1.36
C ILE A 365 22.28 28.78 0.74
N GLY A 366 22.44 30.06 1.08
CA GLY A 366 21.61 31.15 0.56
C GLY A 366 21.69 31.34 -0.96
N PHE A 367 22.70 30.77 -1.61
CA PHE A 367 22.93 30.89 -3.05
C PHE A 367 22.76 29.57 -3.81
N VAL A 368 22.59 28.45 -3.11
CA VAL A 368 22.41 27.13 -3.73
C VAL A 368 20.92 26.85 -3.94
N ARG A 369 20.55 26.42 -5.15
CA ARG A 369 19.17 26.09 -5.53
C ARG A 369 19.14 24.79 -6.32
N ALA A 370 17.98 24.12 -6.31
CA ALA A 370 17.74 22.98 -7.18
C ALA A 370 17.92 23.37 -8.67
N ALA A 371 18.31 22.39 -9.49
CA ALA A 371 18.62 22.50 -10.92
C ALA A 371 19.85 23.36 -11.27
N GLN A 372 20.70 23.74 -10.31
CA GLN A 372 22.00 24.34 -10.61
C GLN A 372 22.98 23.28 -11.13
N GLU A 373 23.78 23.65 -12.14
CA GLU A 373 24.88 22.82 -12.63
C GLU A 373 25.98 22.69 -11.57
N VAL A 374 26.48 21.46 -11.43
CA VAL A 374 27.54 21.10 -10.50
C VAL A 374 28.64 20.33 -11.23
N GLU A 375 29.88 20.62 -10.87
CA GLU A 375 31.03 19.83 -11.28
C GLU A 375 31.51 18.98 -10.11
N ILE A 376 31.43 17.65 -10.26
CA ILE A 376 31.75 16.68 -9.23
C ILE A 376 33.15 16.11 -9.53
N LYS A 377 34.07 16.35 -8.59
CA LYS A 377 35.43 15.81 -8.58
C LYS A 377 35.45 14.57 -7.72
N ILE A 378 35.97 13.47 -8.23
CA ILE A 378 36.08 12.22 -7.47
C ILE A 378 37.47 12.12 -6.90
N ASP A 379 37.59 12.03 -5.58
CA ASP A 379 38.89 12.11 -4.91
C ASP A 379 39.80 10.94 -5.30
N SER A 380 39.22 9.76 -5.56
CA SER A 380 39.94 8.58 -6.05
C SER A 380 40.48 8.72 -7.48
N PHE A 381 40.03 9.72 -8.25
CA PHE A 381 40.44 9.98 -9.62
C PHE A 381 40.83 11.46 -9.78
N PRO A 382 42.13 11.81 -9.71
CA PRO A 382 42.60 13.19 -9.84
C PRO A 382 42.01 13.91 -11.06
N PHE A 383 41.23 14.96 -10.79
CA PHE A 383 40.47 15.71 -11.81
C PHE A 383 41.36 16.34 -12.88
N THR A 384 42.62 16.65 -12.56
CA THR A 384 43.61 17.20 -13.50
C THR A 384 43.96 16.23 -14.62
N LYS A 385 43.86 14.92 -14.38
CA LYS A 385 44.16 13.86 -15.37
C LYS A 385 42.88 13.25 -15.96
N TYR A 386 41.84 13.07 -15.16
CA TYR A 386 40.64 12.31 -15.55
C TYR A 386 39.38 13.16 -15.73
N GLY A 387 39.45 14.47 -15.46
CA GLY A 387 38.34 15.40 -15.62
C GLY A 387 37.35 15.41 -14.45
N THR A 388 36.22 16.07 -14.66
CA THR A 388 35.11 16.18 -13.69
C THR A 388 33.85 15.56 -14.27
N ILE A 389 32.93 15.15 -13.39
CA ILE A 389 31.62 14.66 -13.79
C ILE A 389 30.61 15.79 -13.63
N LYS A 390 29.87 16.07 -14.69
CA LYS A 390 28.79 17.06 -14.63
C LYS A 390 27.57 16.46 -13.96
N GLY A 391 26.87 17.29 -13.20
CA GLY A 391 25.67 16.92 -12.49
C GLY A 391 24.78 18.13 -12.22
N GLU A 392 23.64 17.87 -11.58
CA GLU A 392 22.68 18.91 -11.19
C GLU A 392 22.24 18.72 -9.74
N VAL A 393 22.00 19.84 -9.05
CA VAL A 393 21.42 19.83 -7.70
C VAL A 393 19.98 19.33 -7.77
N ARG A 394 19.71 18.15 -7.24
CA ARG A 394 18.35 17.58 -7.22
C ARG A 394 17.51 18.15 -6.09
N HIS A 395 18.07 18.14 -4.89
CA HIS A 395 17.36 18.53 -3.68
C HIS A 395 18.35 19.01 -2.61
N ILE A 396 17.87 19.90 -1.75
CA ILE A 396 18.63 20.47 -0.62
C ILE A 396 17.71 20.41 0.60
N SER A 397 18.23 20.01 1.76
CA SER A 397 17.48 19.98 3.01
C SER A 397 16.97 21.37 3.35
N GLY A 398 15.73 21.46 3.84
CA GLY A 398 15.16 22.73 4.30
C GLY A 398 15.68 23.17 5.67
N ASP A 399 16.35 22.27 6.40
CA ASP A 399 16.86 22.50 7.75
C ASP A 399 18.36 22.18 7.84
N ALA A 400 19.02 22.85 8.78
CA ALA A 400 20.44 22.69 9.05
C ALA A 400 20.67 21.59 10.10
N ILE A 401 21.66 20.74 9.87
CA ILE A 401 22.12 19.74 10.82
C ILE A 401 23.43 20.23 11.44
N GLN A 402 23.59 20.03 12.75
CA GLN A 402 24.82 20.35 13.45
C GLN A 402 25.86 19.24 13.21
N ASP A 403 26.97 19.57 12.54
CA ASP A 403 28.13 18.70 12.37
C ASP A 403 29.22 19.08 13.37
N GLU A 404 29.89 18.07 13.94
CA GLU A 404 30.92 18.23 14.98
C GLU A 404 32.12 19.08 14.52
N LYS A 405 32.43 19.07 13.20
CA LYS A 405 33.61 19.76 12.65
C LYS A 405 33.26 20.99 11.81
N LEU A 406 32.16 20.91 11.05
CA LEU A 406 31.81 21.93 10.06
C LEU A 406 30.76 22.94 10.55
N GLY A 407 30.22 22.76 11.76
CA GLY A 407 29.14 23.59 12.29
C GLY A 407 27.80 23.25 11.64
N LEU A 408 26.95 24.25 11.42
CA LEU A 408 25.67 24.06 10.73
C LEU A 408 25.90 23.75 9.24
N ILE A 409 25.39 22.61 8.79
CA ILE A 409 25.47 22.12 7.41
C ILE A 409 24.07 21.79 6.87
N TYR A 410 23.93 21.83 5.55
CA TYR A 410 22.72 21.42 4.84
C TYR A 410 23.06 20.25 3.93
N ASP A 411 22.27 19.18 3.99
CA ASP A 411 22.47 18.03 3.13
C ASP A 411 21.85 18.29 1.76
N ALA A 412 22.59 18.06 0.70
CA ALA A 412 22.11 18.18 -0.67
C ALA A 412 22.40 16.93 -1.47
N ARG A 413 21.43 16.54 -2.30
CA ARG A 413 21.56 15.44 -3.25
C ARG A 413 21.82 15.99 -4.63
N LEU A 414 22.88 15.51 -5.25
CA LEU A 414 23.25 15.84 -6.62
C LEU A 414 23.09 14.61 -7.52
N THR A 415 22.56 14.82 -8.71
CA THR A 415 22.51 13.77 -9.75
C THR A 415 23.78 13.80 -10.59
N LEU A 416 24.30 12.64 -10.95
CA LEU A 416 25.42 12.50 -11.87
C LEU A 416 24.90 12.25 -13.29
N HIS A 417 25.45 12.91 -14.31
CA HIS A 417 25.07 12.65 -15.70
C HIS A 417 25.66 11.33 -16.24
N ASP A 418 26.76 10.87 -15.66
CA ASP A 418 27.40 9.60 -15.99
C ASP A 418 27.92 8.92 -14.72
N ASN A 419 27.79 7.58 -14.66
CA ASN A 419 28.26 6.74 -13.57
C ASN A 419 29.62 6.10 -13.88
N LYS A 420 30.28 6.52 -14.96
CA LYS A 420 31.57 6.01 -15.42
C LYS A 420 32.57 7.14 -15.60
N ILE A 421 33.83 6.84 -15.31
CA ILE A 421 34.96 7.72 -15.58
C ILE A 421 35.99 7.02 -16.45
N LYS A 422 36.58 7.75 -17.40
CA LYS A 422 37.61 7.21 -18.30
C LYS A 422 38.97 7.27 -17.62
N ALA A 423 39.39 6.17 -17.00
CA ALA A 423 40.69 6.05 -16.36
C ALA A 423 41.59 5.12 -17.19
N ASP A 424 42.78 5.61 -17.57
CA ASP A 424 43.83 4.86 -18.29
C ASP A 424 43.32 4.04 -19.51
N GLY A 425 42.42 4.65 -20.29
CA GLY A 425 41.87 4.07 -21.52
C GLY A 425 40.70 3.09 -21.31
N ARG A 426 40.30 2.81 -20.07
CA ARG A 426 39.13 1.97 -19.74
C ARG A 426 38.03 2.81 -19.07
N LEU A 427 36.77 2.47 -19.37
CA LEU A 427 35.62 3.02 -18.65
C LEU A 427 35.49 2.27 -17.32
N VAL A 428 35.75 2.97 -16.21
CA VAL A 428 35.63 2.43 -14.85
C VAL A 428 34.31 2.90 -14.27
N GLN A 429 33.52 1.96 -13.73
CA GLN A 429 32.27 2.27 -13.06
C GLN A 429 32.54 2.73 -11.62
N LEU A 430 31.88 3.82 -11.24
CA LEU A 430 31.97 4.38 -9.91
C LEU A 430 31.24 3.49 -8.90
N LYS A 431 31.75 3.45 -7.66
CA LYS A 431 31.17 2.65 -6.58
C LYS A 431 30.61 3.55 -5.47
N PRO A 432 29.51 3.15 -4.81
CA PRO A 432 29.03 3.76 -3.59
C PRO A 432 30.13 3.82 -2.53
N GLY A 433 30.14 4.90 -1.75
CA GLY A 433 31.10 5.15 -0.70
C GLY A 433 32.36 5.91 -1.14
N MET A 434 32.57 6.16 -2.44
CA MET A 434 33.66 7.04 -2.89
C MET A 434 33.45 8.48 -2.42
N SER A 435 34.50 9.10 -1.91
CA SER A 435 34.52 10.52 -1.53
C SER A 435 34.56 11.43 -2.76
N ILE A 436 33.84 12.53 -2.68
CA ILE A 436 33.72 13.51 -3.75
C ILE A 436 33.78 14.93 -3.22
N THR A 437 34.23 15.82 -4.10
CA THR A 437 34.16 17.27 -3.91
C THR A 437 33.31 17.86 -5.03
N ALA A 438 32.18 18.46 -4.67
CA ALA A 438 31.25 19.09 -5.59
C ALA A 438 31.44 20.60 -5.63
N GLU A 439 31.53 21.16 -6.83
CA GLU A 439 31.60 22.61 -7.08
C GLU A 439 30.30 23.07 -7.74
N ILE A 440 29.42 23.65 -6.92
CA ILE A 440 28.09 24.11 -7.33
C ILE A 440 28.19 25.51 -7.90
N LYS A 441 27.70 25.74 -9.12
CA LYS A 441 27.73 27.07 -9.76
C LYS A 441 26.59 27.94 -9.23
N THR A 442 26.89 28.80 -8.26
CA THR A 442 25.89 29.61 -7.54
C THR A 442 25.59 30.95 -8.21
N GLY A 443 26.44 31.43 -9.12
CA GLY A 443 26.21 32.66 -9.87
C GLY A 443 27.34 33.02 -10.82
N LYS A 444 27.23 34.19 -11.45
CA LYS A 444 28.27 34.77 -12.32
C LYS A 444 28.59 36.18 -11.87
N ARG A 445 29.87 36.49 -11.65
CA ARG A 445 30.34 37.80 -11.24
C ARG A 445 31.22 38.45 -12.29
N ARG A 446 31.16 39.77 -12.43
CA ARG A 446 32.10 40.49 -13.30
C ARG A 446 33.46 40.62 -12.62
N VAL A 447 34.54 40.60 -13.41
CA VAL A 447 35.90 40.71 -12.89
C VAL A 447 36.12 42.03 -12.14
N ILE A 448 35.54 43.13 -12.64
CA ILE A 448 35.64 44.46 -12.01
C ILE A 448 35.09 44.46 -10.57
N GLU A 449 34.08 43.65 -10.28
CA GLU A 449 33.50 43.59 -8.94
C GLU A 449 34.40 42.86 -7.94
N TYR A 450 35.26 41.93 -8.40
CA TYR A 450 36.25 41.29 -7.53
C TYR A 450 37.32 42.31 -7.11
N LEU A 451 37.84 43.11 -8.06
CA LEU A 451 38.83 44.16 -7.81
C LEU A 451 38.30 45.29 -6.91
N LEU A 452 37.04 45.68 -7.08
CA LEU A 452 36.40 46.73 -6.28
C LEU A 452 35.81 46.23 -4.96
N SER A 453 35.69 44.91 -4.76
CA SER A 453 35.06 44.34 -3.55
C SER A 453 35.68 44.80 -2.22
N PRO A 454 37.01 44.96 -2.06
CA PRO A 454 37.58 45.43 -0.80
C PRO A 454 37.19 46.89 -0.52
N VAL A 455 37.21 47.73 -1.55
CA VAL A 455 36.87 49.16 -1.44
C VAL A 455 35.39 49.34 -1.11
N MET A 456 34.50 48.56 -1.75
CA MET A 456 33.08 48.56 -1.45
C MET A 456 32.79 48.09 -0.01
N LYS A 457 33.49 47.06 0.46
CA LYS A 457 33.32 46.54 1.82
C LYS A 457 33.67 47.59 2.88
N TYR A 458 34.78 48.32 2.71
CA TYR A 458 35.16 49.41 3.63
C TYR A 458 34.20 50.61 3.54
N MET A 459 33.65 50.91 2.38
CA MET A 459 32.70 52.02 2.20
C MET A 459 31.34 51.73 2.85
N ASP A 460 30.84 50.49 2.76
CA ASP A 460 29.60 50.06 3.40
C ASP A 460 29.74 49.86 4.92
N GLU A 461 30.91 49.39 5.41
CA GLU A 461 31.19 49.28 6.87
C GLU A 461 31.45 50.64 7.52
N SER A 462 32.03 51.61 6.81
CA SER A 462 32.31 52.96 7.36
C SER A 462 31.09 53.89 7.41
N LEU A 463 30.04 53.61 6.63
CA LEU A 463 28.76 54.35 6.68
C LEU A 463 27.72 53.74 7.63
N ARG A 464 28.04 52.61 8.27
CA ARG A 464 27.23 52.00 9.33
C ARG A 464 28.09 51.76 10.56
N GLU A 465 28.22 52.80 11.36
CA GLU A 465 28.70 52.67 12.73
C GLU A 465 27.60 52.01 13.60
N ARG A 466 28.03 51.30 14.62
CA ARG A 466 27.17 50.56 15.55
C ARG A 466 26.68 51.46 16.68
#